data_AF-A0AAX2M676-F1
#
_entry.id   AF-A0AAX2M676-F1
#
_cell.length_a   1.000
_cell.length_b   1.000
_cell.length_c   1.000
_cell.angle_alpha   90.00
_cell.angle_beta   90.00
_cell.angle_gamma   90.00
#
_symmetry.space_group_name_H-M   'P 1'
#
loop_
_entity.id
_entity.type
_entity.pdbx_description
1 polymer ?
#
loop_
_entity_poly.entity_id
_entity_poly.type
_entity_poly.pdbx_seq_one_letter_code
_entity_poly.pdbx_strand_id
1 'polypeptide(L)'
;MRQMALLRPALMLSLSLACADARAAAMTVDSLDGPVTRNEIQSFVDFAQELQPGASNVGNEWAQGRSGENLKAMALVYDIAPSQPLLDKMVSFCDALLSERNDILPAPAGQRVIWTGRIDPV
;
A
#
# COMPACT_ATOMS: atom_id res chain seq x y z
N MET A 1 39.53 58.77 -1.70
CA MET A 1 39.49 57.72 -0.66
C MET A 1 38.27 56.84 -0.93
N ARG A 2 38.49 55.51 -1.12
CA ARG A 2 37.55 54.37 -0.87
C ARG A 2 36.20 54.39 -1.62
N GLN A 3 35.72 53.37 -2.35
CA GLN A 3 35.84 51.90 -2.30
C GLN A 3 35.55 51.36 -3.73
N MET A 4 36.32 50.40 -4.28
CA MET A 4 36.15 48.92 -4.19
C MET A 4 34.74 48.45 -4.62
N ALA A 5 34.52 47.38 -5.39
CA ALA A 5 35.35 46.47 -6.17
C ALA A 5 34.37 45.54 -6.92
N LEU A 6 34.70 45.21 -8.17
CA LEU A 6 34.51 43.92 -8.85
C LEU A 6 33.21 43.10 -8.61
N LEU A 7 32.36 43.05 -9.65
CA LEU A 7 31.37 42.00 -9.89
C LEU A 7 32.02 40.60 -9.77
N ARG A 8 31.44 39.74 -8.94
CA ARG A 8 31.67 38.29 -8.92
C ARG A 8 30.47 37.57 -9.55
N PRO A 9 30.65 36.75 -10.60
CA PRO A 9 29.67 35.75 -10.99
C PRO A 9 30.21 34.36 -10.64
N ALA A 10 29.60 33.68 -9.67
CA ALA A 10 29.75 32.24 -9.37
C ALA A 10 29.00 31.99 -8.05
N LEU A 11 28.16 30.99 -7.84
CA LEU A 11 27.87 29.75 -8.54
C LEU A 11 26.52 29.31 -7.92
N MET A 12 25.41 29.35 -8.67
CA MET A 12 24.15 28.77 -8.18
C MET A 12 24.23 27.25 -8.34
N LEU A 13 24.47 26.55 -7.22
CA LEU A 13 24.35 25.10 -7.15
C LEU A 13 22.85 24.77 -7.14
N SER A 14 22.26 24.52 -8.31
CA SER A 14 20.89 24.03 -8.42
C SER A 14 20.86 22.58 -7.94
N LEU A 15 20.34 22.37 -6.73
CA LEU A 15 19.98 21.06 -6.22
C LEU A 15 18.72 20.60 -6.97
N SER A 16 18.90 19.94 -8.13
CA SER A 16 17.82 19.25 -8.81
C SER A 16 17.43 18.03 -7.99
N LEU A 17 16.40 18.20 -7.16
CA LEU A 17 15.68 17.10 -6.54
C LEU A 17 15.08 16.26 -7.67
N ALA A 18 15.72 15.15 -8.01
CA ALA A 18 15.12 14.17 -8.89
C ALA A 18 13.92 13.57 -8.14
N CYS A 19 12.72 14.07 -8.43
CA CYS A 19 11.49 13.34 -8.12
C CYS A 19 11.53 12.07 -8.96
N ALA A 20 11.96 10.96 -8.35
CA ALA A 20 11.67 9.65 -8.89
C ALA A 20 10.16 9.46 -8.76
N ASP A 21 9.43 9.53 -9.87
CA ASP A 21 8.04 9.09 -9.91
C ASP A 21 8.03 7.61 -9.54
N ALA A 22 7.52 7.29 -8.35
CA ALA A 22 7.18 5.93 -7.97
C ALA A 22 5.99 5.48 -8.83
N ARG A 23 6.28 5.00 -10.05
CA ARG A 23 5.29 4.31 -10.86
C ARG A 23 5.06 2.95 -10.23
N ALA A 24 3.81 2.68 -9.86
CA ALA A 24 3.42 1.36 -9.41
C ALA A 24 3.78 0.32 -10.47
N ALA A 25 4.23 -0.86 -10.04
CA ALA A 25 4.58 -1.96 -10.94
C ALA A 25 3.41 -2.25 -11.89
N ALA A 26 3.68 -2.19 -13.20
CA ALA A 26 2.65 -2.41 -14.22
C ALA A 26 2.30 -3.90 -14.28
N MET A 27 1.04 -4.23 -14.06
CA MET A 27 0.53 -5.58 -14.31
C MET A 27 0.38 -5.83 -15.81
N THR A 28 0.65 -7.05 -16.25
CA THR A 28 0.55 -7.46 -17.66
C THR A 28 -0.47 -8.57 -17.84
N VAL A 29 -1.07 -8.60 -19.02
CA VAL A 29 -1.88 -9.71 -19.54
C VAL A 29 -1.28 -10.10 -20.87
N ASP A 30 -0.79 -11.33 -20.97
CA ASP A 30 -0.14 -11.88 -22.15
C ASP A 30 -1.19 -12.38 -23.15
N SER A 31 -2.30 -12.97 -22.67
CA SER A 31 -3.40 -13.47 -23.51
C SER A 31 -4.70 -13.59 -22.73
N LEU A 32 -5.84 -13.40 -23.40
CA LEU A 32 -7.18 -13.61 -22.82
C LEU A 32 -7.73 -15.02 -23.05
N ASP A 33 -7.11 -15.78 -23.96
CA ASP A 33 -7.58 -17.10 -24.40
C ASP A 33 -6.56 -18.22 -24.12
N GLY A 34 -5.45 -17.89 -23.46
CA GLY A 34 -4.36 -18.81 -23.11
C GLY A 34 -4.34 -19.21 -21.64
N PRO A 35 -3.48 -20.16 -21.25
CA PRO A 35 -3.20 -20.40 -19.84
C PRO A 35 -2.51 -19.18 -19.22
N VAL A 36 -2.75 -18.96 -17.92
CA VAL A 36 -2.06 -17.91 -17.15
C VAL A 36 -0.55 -18.13 -17.19
N THR A 37 0.21 -17.10 -17.55
CA THR A 37 1.65 -17.19 -17.72
C THR A 37 2.40 -16.82 -16.44
N ARG A 38 3.68 -17.21 -16.38
CA ARG A 38 4.59 -16.76 -15.31
C ARG A 38 4.78 -15.24 -15.31
N ASN A 39 4.77 -14.60 -16.48
CA ASN A 39 4.94 -13.16 -16.60
C ASN A 39 3.76 -12.43 -15.95
N GLU A 40 2.54 -12.87 -16.24
CA GLU A 40 1.32 -12.33 -15.64
C GLU A 40 1.34 -12.49 -14.10
N ILE A 41 1.65 -13.71 -13.62
CA ILE A 41 1.75 -14.00 -12.18
C ILE A 41 2.79 -13.09 -11.52
N GLN A 42 4.00 -13.00 -12.08
CA GLN A 42 5.07 -12.21 -11.48
C GLN A 42 4.72 -10.71 -11.48
N SER A 43 4.12 -10.20 -12.57
CA SER A 43 3.70 -8.80 -12.64
C SER A 43 2.67 -8.46 -11.55
N PHE A 44 1.76 -9.38 -11.23
CA PHE A 44 0.82 -9.21 -10.13
C PHE A 44 1.52 -9.28 -8.77
N VAL A 45 2.43 -10.25 -8.56
CA VAL A 45 3.19 -10.36 -7.31
C VAL A 45 3.96 -9.08 -7.04
N ASP A 46 4.62 -8.52 -8.05
CA ASP A 46 5.39 -7.28 -7.95
C ASP A 46 4.47 -6.09 -7.60
N PHE A 47 3.33 -5.96 -8.28
CA PHE A 47 2.29 -4.97 -7.94
C PHE A 47 1.80 -5.12 -6.50
N ALA A 48 1.51 -6.36 -6.07
CA ALA A 48 1.00 -6.64 -4.73
C ALA A 48 2.01 -6.25 -3.64
N GLN A 49 3.32 -6.34 -3.90
CA GLN A 49 4.35 -5.93 -2.94
C GLN A 49 4.30 -4.44 -2.60
N GLU A 50 3.77 -3.59 -3.48
CA GLU A 50 3.66 -2.14 -3.27
C GLU A 50 2.40 -1.75 -2.50
N LEU A 51 1.41 -2.65 -2.41
CA LEU A 51 0.16 -2.39 -1.71
C LEU A 51 0.38 -2.21 -0.20
N GLN A 52 -0.39 -1.31 0.39
CA GLN A 52 -0.44 -1.12 1.84
C GLN A 52 -1.90 -1.20 2.29
N PRO A 53 -2.18 -1.77 3.47
CA PRO A 53 -3.49 -1.63 4.07
C PRO A 53 -3.76 -0.15 4.39
N GLY A 54 -5.04 0.19 4.49
CA GLY A 54 -5.45 1.50 5.00
C GLY A 54 -4.93 1.71 6.42
N ALA A 55 -4.81 2.97 6.84
CA ALA A 55 -4.32 3.29 8.18
C ALA A 55 -5.31 2.97 9.32
N SER A 56 -6.58 2.69 8.97
CA SER A 56 -7.63 2.32 9.92
C SER A 56 -8.88 1.82 9.18
N ASN A 57 -9.80 1.19 9.93
CA ASN A 57 -11.14 0.83 9.47
C ASN A 57 -12.14 2.02 9.49
N VAL A 58 -11.68 3.28 9.49
CA VAL A 58 -12.56 4.43 9.24
C VAL A 58 -13.11 4.32 7.82
N GLY A 59 -14.42 4.53 7.65
CA GLY A 59 -15.05 4.40 6.33
C GLY A 59 -15.25 2.95 5.86
N ASN A 60 -15.06 1.96 6.74
CA ASN A 60 -15.27 0.54 6.45
C ASN A 60 -14.30 -0.04 5.41
N GLU A 61 -13.03 0.40 5.45
CA GLU A 61 -11.97 0.03 4.50
C GLU A 61 -11.74 -1.47 4.34
N TRP A 62 -12.05 -2.27 5.36
CA TRP A 62 -11.88 -3.72 5.29
C TRP A 62 -13.07 -4.47 4.69
N ALA A 63 -14.30 -4.03 4.93
CA ALA A 63 -15.47 -4.73 4.42
C ALA A 63 -15.95 -4.18 3.07
N GLN A 64 -15.71 -2.91 2.77
CA GLN A 64 -16.22 -2.21 1.58
C GLN A 64 -15.18 -1.31 0.90
N GLY A 65 -13.92 -1.34 1.36
CA GLY A 65 -12.86 -0.52 0.81
C GLY A 65 -11.67 -1.31 0.28
N ARG A 66 -10.59 -0.58 0.00
CA ARG A 66 -9.48 -1.10 -0.79
C ARG A 66 -8.68 -2.16 -0.04
N SER A 67 -8.63 -2.09 1.28
CA SER A 67 -7.83 -3.04 2.08
C SER A 67 -8.38 -4.46 1.95
N GLY A 68 -9.70 -4.63 2.05
CA GLY A 68 -10.36 -5.91 1.85
C GLY A 68 -10.30 -6.39 0.40
N GLU A 69 -10.51 -5.49 -0.56
CA GLU A 69 -10.44 -5.81 -2.00
C GLU A 69 -9.04 -6.31 -2.40
N ASN A 70 -7.99 -5.63 -1.95
CA ASN A 70 -6.61 -5.99 -2.20
C ASN A 70 -6.27 -7.36 -1.58
N LEU A 71 -6.65 -7.61 -0.33
CA LEU A 71 -6.43 -8.89 0.34
C LEU A 71 -7.12 -10.04 -0.42
N LYS A 72 -8.37 -9.82 -0.86
CA LYS A 72 -9.11 -10.80 -1.66
C LYS A 72 -8.43 -11.06 -3.02
N ALA A 73 -7.95 -10.02 -3.71
CA ALA A 73 -7.25 -10.19 -4.97
C ALA A 73 -5.96 -11.00 -4.80
N MET A 74 -5.18 -10.73 -3.74
CA MET A 74 -3.99 -11.53 -3.41
C MET A 74 -4.34 -12.99 -3.14
N ALA A 75 -5.40 -13.27 -2.39
CA ALA A 75 -5.83 -14.65 -2.13
C ALA A 75 -6.23 -15.40 -3.41
N LEU A 76 -6.97 -14.75 -4.32
CA LEU A 76 -7.35 -15.34 -5.59
C LEU A 76 -6.13 -15.72 -6.46
N VAL A 77 -5.11 -14.87 -6.50
CA VAL A 77 -3.88 -15.18 -7.25
C VAL A 77 -3.05 -16.25 -6.55
N TYR A 78 -3.01 -16.26 -5.22
CA TYR A 78 -2.34 -17.32 -4.46
C TYR A 78 -2.94 -18.70 -4.73
N ASP A 79 -4.26 -18.80 -4.84
CA ASP A 79 -4.94 -20.06 -5.18
C ASP A 79 -4.56 -20.59 -6.58
N ILE A 80 -4.24 -19.69 -7.51
CA ILE A 80 -3.78 -20.03 -8.87
C ILE A 80 -2.28 -20.40 -8.85
N ALA A 81 -1.48 -19.62 -8.15
CA ALA A 81 -0.02 -19.72 -8.13
C ALA A 81 0.52 -19.41 -6.73
N PRO A 82 0.63 -20.44 -5.86
CA PRO A 82 1.12 -20.26 -4.50
C PRO A 82 2.51 -19.61 -4.47
N SER A 83 2.64 -18.54 -3.69
CA SER A 83 3.82 -17.68 -3.66
C SER A 83 4.07 -17.18 -2.24
N GLN A 84 5.27 -17.43 -1.70
CA GLN A 84 5.63 -16.99 -0.36
C GLN A 84 5.58 -15.45 -0.20
N PRO A 85 6.13 -14.64 -1.13
CA PRO A 85 5.99 -13.19 -1.04
C PRO A 85 4.54 -12.68 -0.98
N LEU A 86 3.62 -13.38 -1.66
CA LEU A 86 2.22 -13.02 -1.63
C LEU A 86 1.56 -13.42 -0.30
N LEU A 87 1.91 -14.61 0.22
CA LEU A 87 1.46 -15.05 1.55
C LEU A 87 1.94 -14.10 2.64
N ASP A 88 3.21 -13.69 2.62
CA ASP A 88 3.77 -12.74 3.59
C ASP A 88 3.04 -11.40 3.54
N LYS A 89 2.70 -10.94 2.32
CA LYS A 89 1.93 -9.71 2.15
C LYS A 89 0.52 -9.85 2.69
N MET A 90 -0.16 -10.96 2.44
CA MET A 90 -1.49 -11.23 3.01
C MET A 90 -1.45 -11.28 4.54
N VAL A 91 -0.41 -11.88 5.13
CA VAL A 91 -0.21 -11.89 6.59
C VAL A 91 -0.08 -10.45 7.12
N SER A 92 0.69 -9.58 6.46
CA SER A 92 0.79 -8.17 6.87
C SER A 92 -0.54 -7.41 6.85
N PHE A 93 -1.43 -7.73 5.88
CA PHE A 93 -2.78 -7.17 5.84
C PHE A 93 -3.65 -7.70 6.99
N CYS A 94 -3.57 -9.00 7.30
CA CYS A 94 -4.26 -9.59 8.44
C CYS A 94 -3.79 -8.99 9.77
N ASP A 95 -2.47 -8.77 9.93
CA ASP A 95 -1.91 -8.12 11.12
C ASP A 95 -2.44 -6.70 11.27
N ALA A 96 -2.51 -5.92 10.19
CA ALA A 96 -3.09 -4.58 10.20
C ALA A 96 -4.58 -4.61 10.62
N LEU A 97 -5.41 -5.45 9.98
CA LEU A 97 -6.82 -5.61 10.33
C LEU A 97 -7.01 -5.95 11.82
N LEU A 98 -6.23 -6.90 12.34
CA LEU A 98 -6.33 -7.32 13.75
C LEU A 98 -5.86 -6.21 14.70
N SER A 99 -4.86 -5.41 14.31
CA SER A 99 -4.39 -4.27 15.11
C SER A 99 -5.44 -3.15 15.22
N GLU A 100 -6.36 -3.09 14.26
CA GLU A 100 -7.40 -2.06 14.15
C GLU A 100 -8.71 -2.43 14.86
N ARG A 101 -8.76 -3.61 15.47
CA ARG A 101 -9.94 -4.11 16.18
C ARG A 101 -10.45 -3.08 17.19
N ASN A 102 -11.77 -2.97 17.31
CA ASN A 102 -12.41 -1.87 18.04
C ASN A 102 -11.97 -1.74 19.51
N ASP A 103 -11.66 -2.83 20.20
CA ASP A 103 -11.19 -2.85 21.58
C ASP A 103 -9.68 -2.59 21.72
N ILE A 104 -8.89 -2.75 20.65
CA ILE A 104 -7.43 -2.61 20.65
C ILE A 104 -7.01 -1.20 20.22
N LEU A 105 -7.52 -0.73 19.08
CA LEU A 105 -7.07 0.53 18.49
C LEU A 105 -7.55 1.72 19.33
N PRO A 106 -6.69 2.72 19.64
CA PRO A 106 -7.11 3.92 20.36
C PRO A 106 -8.13 4.76 19.60
N ALA A 107 -8.92 5.55 20.34
CA ALA A 107 -9.78 6.59 19.77
C ALA A 107 -8.94 7.64 19.01
N PRO A 108 -9.48 8.28 17.94
CA PRO A 108 -10.86 8.16 17.45
C PRO A 108 -11.06 7.04 16.42
N ALA A 109 -9.98 6.39 15.97
CA ALA A 109 -10.07 5.39 14.92
C ALA A 109 -10.66 4.08 15.45
N GLY A 110 -10.29 3.64 16.65
CA GLY A 110 -10.89 2.52 17.38
C GLY A 110 -11.74 2.98 18.58
N GLN A 111 -11.90 2.11 19.57
CA GLN A 111 -12.78 2.29 20.73
C GLN A 111 -14.24 2.63 20.34
N ARG A 112 -14.75 2.01 19.27
CA ARG A 112 -16.11 2.26 18.76
C ARG A 112 -17.13 1.38 19.47
N VAL A 113 -18.21 2.02 19.94
CA VAL A 113 -19.38 1.31 20.45
C VAL A 113 -20.14 0.70 19.27
N ILE A 114 -20.43 -0.60 19.34
CA ILE A 114 -21.18 -1.30 18.31
C ILE A 114 -22.65 -1.50 18.73
N TRP A 115 -23.43 -2.24 17.93
CA TRP A 115 -24.88 -2.44 18.16
C TRP A 115 -25.23 -3.09 19.51
N THR A 116 -24.24 -3.67 20.21
CA THR A 116 -24.37 -4.20 21.58
C THR A 116 -24.38 -3.12 22.66
N GLY A 117 -24.10 -1.87 22.31
CA GLY A 117 -23.95 -0.76 23.26
C GLY A 117 -22.62 -0.77 24.02
N ARG A 118 -21.66 -1.61 23.62
CA ARG A 118 -20.32 -1.70 24.22
C ARG A 118 -19.23 -1.64 23.15
N ILE A 119 -17.98 -1.50 23.60
CA ILE A 119 -16.79 -1.75 22.78
C ILE A 119 -16.51 -3.25 22.91
N ASP A 120 -16.73 -3.99 21.83
CA ASP A 120 -16.48 -5.43 21.74
C ASP A 120 -15.32 -5.69 20.73
N PRO A 121 -14.66 -6.87 20.81
CA PRO A 121 -13.53 -7.22 19.94
C PRO A 121 -13.98 -7.59 18.53
N VAL A 122 -14.42 -6.60 17.76
CA VAL A 122 -14.82 -6.70 16.34
C VAL A 122 -13.96 -5.85 15.43
#